data_AF-A0A380K796-F1
#
_entry.id   AF-A0A380K796-F1
#
_cell.length_a   1.000
_cell.length_b   1.000
_cell.length_c   1.000
_cell.angle_alpha   90.00
_cell.angle_beta   90.00
_cell.angle_gamma   90.00
#
_symmetry.space_group_name_H-M   'P 1'
#
loop_
_entity.id
_entity.type
_entity.pdbx_description
1 polymer ?
#
loop_
_entity_poly.entity_id
_entity_poly.type
_entity_poly.pdbx_seq_one_letter_code
_entity_poly.pdbx_strand_id
1 'polypeptide(L)'
;MENLSKQLVDKSVEAFIMGLEIYNKPTIKYRIEGFSFFICNAWELMLKAELLNRGVPIYFPGSNRTISLENAIRKIYTDKKQPLRINLEKIIDLRNTSTHFITEEYETIYAPFFQSCVLNFSEQVKRFHNIDVTDYIAQNFLTLSVNLNVLTNEEIRGKYSQEMAERLINNKNELEFLTTNNSSNDLFIPIRHEFVQIKDKTKADFTYAIDPNADTSAKIITKLQDPNDKYKLTRKNVIDSINKQLQTKKISFNYQTVKGDKGFNEYTLNLFMDFYNLKQDNKYCYQFGTVRRYSQQLVDFILEKIKIDADIINKILVVKKR
;
A
#
# COMPACT_ATOMS: atom_id res chain seq x y z
N MET A 1 -35.22 -12.96 3.10
CA MET A 1 -33.91 -12.71 2.45
C MET A 1 -33.36 -11.41 2.99
N GLU A 2 -33.00 -11.39 4.28
CA GLU A 2 -32.06 -10.37 4.77
C GLU A 2 -30.81 -10.44 3.88
N ASN A 3 -30.35 -9.26 3.51
CA ASN A 3 -29.74 -8.93 2.23
C ASN A 3 -28.51 -9.80 1.91
N LEU A 4 -28.69 -10.91 1.18
CA LEU A 4 -27.60 -11.81 0.74
C LEU A 4 -26.50 -11.04 0.02
N SER A 5 -26.86 -10.05 -0.80
CA SER A 5 -25.90 -9.16 -1.46
C SER A 5 -25.04 -8.43 -0.42
N LYS A 6 -25.64 -7.79 0.58
CA LYS A 6 -24.91 -7.14 1.69
C LYS A 6 -24.00 -8.13 2.43
N GLN A 7 -24.49 -9.33 2.77
CA GLN A 7 -23.67 -10.34 3.45
C GLN A 7 -22.45 -10.79 2.63
N LEU A 8 -22.61 -10.91 1.30
CA LEU A 8 -21.48 -11.22 0.41
C LEU A 8 -20.47 -10.07 0.39
N VAL A 9 -20.94 -8.81 0.38
CA VAL A 9 -20.07 -7.64 0.42
C VAL A 9 -19.32 -7.54 1.75
N ASP A 10 -19.99 -7.72 2.89
CA ASP A 10 -19.35 -7.70 4.21
C ASP A 10 -18.24 -8.76 4.28
N LYS A 11 -18.53 -10.00 3.83
CA LYS A 11 -17.52 -11.08 3.75
C LYS A 11 -16.41 -10.80 2.74
N SER A 12 -16.71 -10.08 1.66
CA SER A 12 -15.73 -9.69 0.66
C SER A 12 -14.69 -8.75 1.24
N VAL A 13 -15.13 -7.74 2.00
CA VAL A 13 -14.24 -6.79 2.69
C VAL A 13 -13.37 -7.51 3.73
N GLU A 14 -13.93 -8.42 4.52
CA GLU A 14 -13.16 -9.23 5.47
C GLU A 14 -12.09 -10.09 4.78
N ALA A 15 -12.47 -10.77 3.69
CA ALA A 15 -11.52 -11.56 2.91
C ALA A 15 -10.40 -10.69 2.31
N PHE A 16 -10.72 -9.49 1.84
CA PHE A 16 -9.75 -8.53 1.33
C PHE A 16 -8.74 -8.11 2.41
N ILE A 17 -9.21 -7.75 3.60
CA ILE A 17 -8.37 -7.35 4.73
C ILE A 17 -7.45 -8.50 5.15
N MET A 18 -8.00 -9.70 5.31
CA MET A 18 -7.21 -10.90 5.66
C MET A 18 -6.13 -11.21 4.61
N GLY A 19 -6.43 -11.00 3.33
CA GLY A 19 -5.43 -11.08 2.26
C GLY A 19 -4.27 -10.11 2.52
N LEU A 20 -4.57 -8.83 2.74
CA LEU A 20 -3.56 -7.80 2.99
C LEU A 20 -2.70 -8.09 4.24
N GLU A 21 -3.32 -8.54 5.33
CA GLU A 21 -2.60 -8.88 6.56
C GLU A 21 -1.62 -10.05 6.35
N ILE A 22 -2.06 -11.09 5.62
CA ILE A 22 -1.21 -12.23 5.31
C ILE A 22 -0.05 -11.82 4.41
N TYR A 23 -0.33 -11.02 3.38
CA TYR A 23 0.69 -10.55 2.46
C TYR A 23 1.74 -9.70 3.19
N ASN A 24 1.31 -8.71 3.97
CA ASN A 24 2.22 -7.75 4.59
C ASN A 24 2.95 -8.30 5.83
N LYS A 25 2.68 -9.53 6.26
CA LYS A 25 3.41 -10.17 7.36
C LYS A 25 4.70 -10.83 6.85
N PRO A 26 5.89 -10.26 7.10
CA PRO A 26 7.14 -10.73 6.48
C PRO A 26 7.57 -12.13 6.92
N THR A 27 7.06 -12.63 8.05
CA THR A 27 7.38 -13.97 8.55
C THR A 27 6.62 -15.08 7.83
N ILE A 28 5.59 -14.75 7.02
CA ILE A 28 4.80 -15.75 6.30
C ILE A 28 5.46 -16.02 4.95
N LYS A 29 5.86 -17.27 4.78
CA LYS A 29 6.42 -17.82 3.54
C LYS A 29 5.36 -18.07 2.46
N TYR A 30 4.18 -18.52 2.89
CA TYR A 30 3.01 -18.81 2.05
C TYR A 30 2.17 -17.55 1.72
N ARG A 31 2.80 -16.38 1.72
CA ARG A 31 2.08 -15.08 1.67
C ARG A 31 1.51 -14.77 0.31
N ILE A 32 2.16 -15.22 -0.77
CA ILE A 32 1.72 -15.03 -2.16
C ILE A 32 0.45 -15.84 -2.44
N GLU A 33 0.45 -17.09 -2.00
CA GLU A 33 -0.64 -18.04 -2.18
C GLU A 33 -1.80 -17.73 -1.26
N GLY A 34 -1.50 -17.42 0.01
CA GLY A 34 -2.50 -16.94 0.96
C GLY A 34 -3.20 -15.69 0.43
N PHE A 35 -2.42 -14.71 -0.04
CA PHE A 35 -2.99 -13.51 -0.65
C PHE A 35 -3.81 -13.82 -1.90
N SER A 36 -3.30 -14.62 -2.85
CA SER A 36 -4.02 -14.94 -4.10
C SER A 36 -5.35 -15.64 -3.82
N PHE A 37 -5.40 -16.52 -2.82
CA PHE A 37 -6.63 -17.15 -2.38
C PHE A 37 -7.64 -16.13 -1.84
N PHE A 38 -7.22 -15.29 -0.89
CA PHE A 38 -8.11 -14.34 -0.24
C PHE A 38 -8.57 -13.20 -1.15
N ILE A 39 -7.67 -12.66 -1.98
CA ILE A 39 -8.03 -11.60 -2.94
C ILE A 39 -9.01 -12.11 -3.99
N CYS A 40 -8.81 -13.33 -4.52
CA CYS A 40 -9.78 -13.93 -5.44
C CYS A 40 -11.14 -14.16 -4.77
N ASN A 41 -11.16 -14.67 -3.54
CA ASN A 41 -12.41 -14.84 -2.80
C ASN A 41 -13.12 -13.50 -2.57
N ALA A 42 -12.38 -12.45 -2.20
CA ALA A 42 -12.92 -11.11 -2.03
C ALA A 42 -13.60 -10.62 -3.33
N TRP A 43 -12.90 -10.67 -4.46
CA TRP A 43 -13.47 -10.31 -5.76
C TRP A 43 -14.68 -11.16 -6.13
N GLU A 44 -14.65 -12.47 -5.88
CA GLU A 44 -15.75 -13.36 -6.23
C GLU A 44 -17.03 -12.97 -5.49
N LEU A 45 -16.93 -12.74 -4.18
CA LEU A 45 -18.05 -12.34 -3.34
C LEU A 45 -18.60 -10.96 -3.75
N MET A 46 -17.71 -9.98 -3.98
CA MET A 46 -18.09 -8.63 -4.39
C MET A 46 -18.82 -8.61 -5.75
N LEU A 47 -18.29 -9.34 -6.73
CA LEU A 47 -18.88 -9.42 -8.08
C LEU A 47 -20.18 -10.21 -8.08
N LYS A 48 -20.32 -11.26 -7.25
CA LYS A 48 -21.60 -11.96 -7.05
C LYS A 48 -22.66 -11.04 -6.44
N ALA A 49 -22.30 -10.25 -5.44
CA ALA A 49 -23.20 -9.26 -4.85
C ALA A 49 -23.67 -8.25 -5.91
N GLU A 50 -22.76 -7.78 -6.77
CA GLU A 50 -23.10 -6.87 -7.86
C GLU A 50 -24.04 -7.52 -8.88
N LEU A 51 -23.82 -8.80 -9.24
CA LEU A 51 -24.74 -9.53 -10.11
C LEU A 51 -26.13 -9.68 -9.49
N LEU A 52 -26.22 -9.97 -8.18
CA LEU A 52 -27.50 -10.00 -7.46
C LEU A 52 -28.21 -8.64 -7.50
N ASN A 53 -27.48 -7.54 -7.29
CA ASN A 53 -28.03 -6.18 -7.37
C ASN A 53 -28.59 -5.85 -8.76
N ARG A 54 -27.98 -6.41 -9.82
CA ARG A 54 -28.45 -6.30 -11.22
C ARG A 54 -29.57 -7.29 -11.57
N GLY A 55 -30.03 -8.12 -10.64
CA GLY A 55 -31.02 -9.17 -10.91
C GLY A 55 -30.50 -10.34 -11.75
N VAL A 56 -29.17 -10.51 -11.86
CA VAL A 56 -28.53 -11.62 -12.58
C VAL A 56 -28.32 -12.81 -11.63
N PRO A 57 -28.85 -14.01 -11.93
CA PRO A 57 -28.67 -15.17 -11.07
C PRO A 57 -27.20 -15.57 -10.92
N ILE A 58 -26.81 -15.89 -9.68
CA ILE A 58 -25.45 -16.37 -9.35
C ILE A 58 -25.38 -17.89 -9.19
N TYR A 59 -26.51 -18.60 -9.21
CA TYR A 59 -26.57 -20.06 -9.09
C TYR A 59 -26.66 -20.72 -10.46
N PHE A 60 -26.05 -21.90 -10.59
CA PHE A 60 -26.28 -22.73 -11.78
C PHE A 60 -27.73 -23.26 -11.79
N PRO A 61 -28.40 -23.31 -12.96
CA PRO A 61 -29.76 -23.84 -13.06
C PRO A 61 -29.85 -25.24 -12.45
N GLY A 62 -30.81 -25.44 -11.53
CA GLY A 62 -31.02 -26.73 -10.87
C GLY A 62 -29.93 -27.16 -9.88
N SER A 63 -29.07 -26.24 -9.42
CA SER A 63 -27.97 -26.55 -8.49
C SER A 63 -27.85 -25.52 -7.35
N ASN A 64 -27.39 -25.98 -6.19
CA ASN A 64 -26.99 -25.10 -5.08
C ASN A 64 -25.58 -24.51 -5.28
N ARG A 65 -24.89 -24.84 -6.38
CA ARG A 65 -23.57 -24.30 -6.71
C ARG A 65 -23.70 -22.91 -7.31
N THR A 66 -22.91 -21.97 -6.78
CA THR A 66 -22.78 -20.63 -7.37
C THR A 66 -21.73 -20.61 -8.49
N ILE A 67 -21.82 -19.63 -9.39
CA ILE A 67 -20.80 -19.35 -10.41
C ILE A 67 -19.44 -19.09 -9.78
N SER A 68 -18.36 -19.33 -10.51
CA SER A 68 -17.00 -19.00 -10.08
C SER A 68 -16.65 -17.54 -10.36
N LEU A 69 -15.54 -17.07 -9.81
CA LEU A 69 -14.95 -15.76 -10.11
C LEU A 69 -14.79 -15.51 -11.61
N GLU A 70 -14.28 -16.48 -12.37
CA GLU A 70 -14.07 -16.35 -13.82
C GLU A 70 -15.38 -16.06 -14.55
N ASN A 71 -16.47 -16.73 -14.13
CA ASN A 71 -17.79 -16.52 -14.70
C ASN A 71 -18.39 -15.18 -14.27
N ALA A 72 -18.15 -14.74 -13.03
CA ALA A 72 -18.59 -13.44 -12.56
C ALA A 72 -17.88 -12.29 -13.31
N ILE A 73 -16.56 -12.40 -13.50
CA ILE A 73 -15.75 -11.45 -14.29
C ILE A 73 -16.28 -11.37 -15.72
N ARG A 74 -16.50 -12.50 -16.41
CA ARG A 74 -17.01 -12.53 -17.79
C ARG A 74 -18.37 -11.85 -17.94
N LYS A 75 -19.21 -11.89 -16.90
CA LYS A 75 -20.53 -11.25 -16.88
C LYS A 75 -20.46 -9.74 -16.62
N ILE A 76 -19.51 -9.27 -15.82
CA ILE A 76 -19.38 -7.84 -15.44
C ILE A 76 -18.45 -7.08 -16.37
N TYR A 77 -17.28 -7.65 -16.68
CA TYR A 77 -16.23 -7.07 -17.52
C TYR A 77 -16.21 -7.82 -18.87
N THR A 78 -17.08 -7.44 -19.79
CA THR A 78 -17.29 -8.17 -21.05
C THR A 78 -16.14 -8.03 -22.04
N ASP A 79 -15.44 -6.90 -22.03
CA ASP A 79 -14.26 -6.67 -22.86
C ASP A 79 -13.04 -7.46 -22.34
N LYS A 80 -12.58 -8.42 -23.15
CA LYS A 80 -11.40 -9.26 -22.87
C LYS A 80 -10.09 -8.47 -22.85
N LYS A 81 -10.05 -7.30 -23.49
CA LYS A 81 -8.84 -6.47 -23.57
C LYS A 81 -8.74 -5.45 -22.43
N GLN A 82 -9.77 -5.36 -21.58
CA GLN A 82 -9.78 -4.43 -20.47
C GLN A 82 -8.64 -4.76 -19.49
N PRO A 83 -7.73 -3.81 -19.19
CA PRO A 83 -6.59 -4.00 -18.29
C PRO A 83 -6.94 -4.65 -16.94
N LEU A 84 -7.97 -4.13 -16.24
CA LEU A 84 -8.47 -4.68 -14.98
C LEU A 84 -8.86 -6.16 -15.10
N ARG A 85 -9.54 -6.53 -16.19
CA ARG A 85 -9.95 -7.92 -16.41
C ARG A 85 -8.74 -8.82 -16.61
N ILE A 86 -7.78 -8.38 -17.43
CA ILE A 86 -6.54 -9.15 -17.68
C ILE A 86 -5.79 -9.33 -16.36
N ASN A 87 -5.70 -8.30 -15.51
CA ASN A 87 -5.12 -8.40 -14.17
C ASN A 87 -5.80 -9.50 -13.33
N LEU A 88 -7.13 -9.49 -13.25
CA LEU A 88 -7.87 -10.50 -12.49
C LEU A 88 -7.68 -11.91 -13.05
N GLU A 89 -7.69 -12.08 -14.37
CA GLU A 89 -7.45 -13.37 -15.03
C GLU A 89 -6.04 -13.90 -14.71
N LYS A 90 -5.01 -13.04 -14.68
CA LYS A 90 -3.64 -13.44 -14.30
C LYS A 90 -3.51 -13.85 -12.83
N ILE A 91 -4.24 -13.18 -11.93
CA ILE A 91 -4.24 -13.53 -10.51
C ILE A 91 -4.98 -14.86 -10.26
N ILE A 92 -6.03 -15.13 -11.04
CA ILE A 92 -6.72 -16.42 -11.03
C ILE A 92 -5.80 -17.54 -11.52
N ASP A 93 -5.06 -17.31 -12.62
CA ASP A 93 -4.07 -18.27 -13.13
C ASP A 93 -3.03 -18.60 -12.07
N LEU A 94 -2.55 -17.58 -11.35
CA LEU A 94 -1.67 -17.78 -10.20
C LEU A 94 -2.35 -18.60 -9.13
N ARG A 95 -3.53 -18.21 -8.62
CA ARG A 95 -4.29 -18.94 -7.59
C ARG A 95 -4.38 -20.43 -7.91
N ASN A 96 -4.75 -20.75 -9.15
CA ASN A 96 -4.92 -22.13 -9.64
C ASN A 96 -3.60 -22.90 -9.75
N THR A 97 -2.48 -22.20 -9.90
CA THR A 97 -1.13 -22.79 -9.97
C THR A 97 -0.52 -22.92 -8.57
N SER A 98 -0.74 -21.93 -7.70
CA SER A 98 -0.19 -21.81 -6.36
C SER A 98 -0.85 -22.73 -5.32
N THR A 99 -2.03 -23.27 -5.59
CA THR A 99 -2.64 -24.32 -4.74
C THR A 99 -1.80 -25.59 -4.65
N HIS A 100 -0.79 -25.75 -5.50
CA HIS A 100 0.04 -26.95 -5.56
C HIS A 100 1.51 -26.73 -5.17
N PHE A 101 2.02 -25.49 -5.12
CA PHE A 101 3.47 -25.23 -4.94
C PHE A 101 3.77 -23.90 -4.23
N ILE A 102 4.89 -23.86 -3.49
CA ILE A 102 5.38 -22.68 -2.77
C ILE A 102 6.09 -21.72 -3.76
N THR A 103 5.76 -20.43 -3.73
CA THR A 103 6.05 -19.42 -4.78
C THR A 103 6.72 -18.14 -4.25
N GLU A 104 7.43 -18.21 -3.11
CA GLU A 104 8.17 -17.06 -2.55
C GLU A 104 9.01 -16.32 -3.61
N GLU A 105 9.62 -17.06 -4.54
CA GLU A 105 10.53 -16.50 -5.54
C GLU A 105 9.85 -15.80 -6.72
N TYR A 106 8.52 -15.86 -6.79
CA TYR A 106 7.70 -15.16 -7.79
C TYR A 106 7.07 -13.89 -7.26
N GLU A 107 7.28 -13.59 -5.98
CA GLU A 107 6.78 -12.39 -5.33
C GLU A 107 7.10 -11.13 -6.14
N THR A 108 8.37 -10.95 -6.55
CA THR A 108 8.81 -9.77 -7.31
C THR A 108 8.06 -9.61 -8.64
N ILE A 109 7.69 -10.72 -9.29
CA ILE A 109 7.03 -10.71 -10.60
C ILE A 109 5.53 -10.39 -10.45
N TYR A 110 4.87 -10.95 -9.45
CA TYR A 110 3.43 -10.80 -9.25
C TYR A 110 3.04 -9.59 -8.41
N ALA A 111 3.93 -9.09 -7.55
CA ALA A 111 3.63 -7.98 -6.66
C ALA A 111 3.12 -6.71 -7.40
N PRO A 112 3.63 -6.32 -8.59
CA PRO A 112 3.04 -5.22 -9.36
C PRO A 112 1.56 -5.44 -9.74
N PHE A 113 1.21 -6.67 -10.10
CA PHE A 113 -0.15 -7.05 -10.46
C PHE A 113 -1.06 -7.12 -9.23
N PHE A 114 -0.56 -7.65 -8.12
CA PHE A 114 -1.27 -7.65 -6.85
C PHE A 114 -1.52 -6.23 -6.34
N GLN A 115 -0.53 -5.34 -6.42
CA GLN A 115 -0.70 -3.95 -6.00
C GLN A 115 -1.80 -3.26 -6.80
N SER A 116 -1.83 -3.47 -8.13
CA SER A 116 -2.92 -3.01 -8.99
C SER A 116 -4.27 -3.60 -8.56
N CYS A 117 -4.33 -4.91 -8.33
CA CYS A 117 -5.55 -5.60 -7.89
C CYS A 117 -6.12 -5.06 -6.58
N VAL A 118 -5.25 -4.73 -5.62
CA VAL A 118 -5.66 -4.12 -4.34
C VAL A 118 -6.34 -2.77 -4.55
N LEU A 119 -5.73 -1.89 -5.35
CA LEU A 119 -6.30 -0.57 -5.63
C LEU A 119 -7.59 -0.68 -6.46
N ASN A 120 -7.59 -1.55 -7.47
CA ASN A 120 -8.77 -1.84 -8.28
C ASN A 120 -9.91 -2.36 -7.40
N PHE A 121 -9.65 -3.24 -6.42
CA PHE A 121 -10.68 -3.75 -5.52
C PHE A 121 -11.29 -2.62 -4.70
N SER A 122 -10.44 -1.78 -4.09
CA SER A 122 -10.85 -0.61 -3.31
C SER A 122 -11.75 0.32 -4.14
N GLU A 123 -11.41 0.57 -5.41
CA GLU A 123 -12.22 1.40 -6.29
C GLU A 123 -13.53 0.72 -6.69
N GLN A 124 -13.49 -0.55 -7.10
CA GLN A 124 -14.68 -1.25 -7.60
C GLN A 124 -15.69 -1.54 -6.48
N VAL A 125 -15.26 -1.86 -5.25
CA VAL A 125 -16.18 -2.04 -4.13
C VAL A 125 -16.85 -0.72 -3.75
N LYS A 126 -16.13 0.40 -3.85
CA LYS A 126 -16.72 1.74 -3.69
C LYS A 126 -17.72 2.04 -4.79
N ARG A 127 -17.37 1.75 -6.04
CA ARG A 127 -18.22 1.99 -7.20
C ARG A 127 -19.52 1.18 -7.16
N PHE A 128 -19.45 -0.11 -6.87
CA PHE A 128 -20.62 -1.01 -6.92
C PHE A 128 -21.45 -0.97 -5.63
N HIS A 129 -20.81 -0.83 -4.48
CA HIS A 129 -21.45 -1.02 -3.17
C HIS A 129 -21.36 0.20 -2.24
N ASN A 130 -20.76 1.30 -2.69
CA ASN A 130 -20.54 2.53 -1.93
C ASN A 130 -19.72 2.35 -0.63
N ILE A 131 -18.91 1.29 -0.55
CA ILE A 131 -18.03 1.01 0.60
C ILE A 131 -16.65 1.61 0.38
N ASP A 132 -16.18 2.38 1.36
CA ASP A 132 -14.79 2.80 1.42
C ASP A 132 -14.01 1.81 2.29
N VAL A 133 -13.02 1.12 1.71
CA VAL A 133 -12.21 0.15 2.47
C VAL A 133 -11.35 0.84 3.53
N THR A 134 -11.08 2.15 3.38
CA THR A 134 -10.26 2.90 4.34
C THR A 134 -10.96 3.13 5.68
N ASP A 135 -12.28 2.92 5.74
CA ASP A 135 -13.04 2.89 7.00
C ASP A 135 -12.70 1.64 7.85
N TYR A 136 -12.14 0.59 7.24
CA TYR A 136 -11.84 -0.70 7.87
C TYR A 136 -10.34 -0.97 8.03
N ILE A 137 -9.52 -0.45 7.10
CA ILE A 137 -8.07 -0.63 7.12
C ILE A 137 -7.35 0.68 6.78
N ALA A 138 -6.29 1.02 7.52
CA ALA A 138 -5.56 2.25 7.25
C ALA A 138 -4.88 2.21 5.87
N GLN A 139 -4.88 3.35 5.17
CA GLN A 139 -4.46 3.46 3.78
C GLN A 139 -3.04 2.92 3.51
N ASN A 140 -2.13 3.04 4.48
CA ASN A 140 -0.76 2.55 4.38
C ASN A 140 -0.67 1.01 4.30
N PHE A 141 -1.68 0.27 4.75
CA PHE A 141 -1.74 -1.19 4.64
C PHE A 141 -2.22 -1.67 3.27
N LEU A 142 -2.73 -0.77 2.41
CA LEU A 142 -3.06 -1.10 1.02
C LEU A 142 -1.80 -1.23 0.14
N THR A 143 -0.65 -0.80 0.64
CA THR A 143 0.64 -1.01 -0.02
C THR A 143 1.20 -2.37 0.35
N LEU A 144 1.57 -3.13 -0.67
CA LEU A 144 2.17 -4.45 -0.55
C LEU A 144 3.69 -4.31 -0.38
N SER A 145 4.22 -4.83 0.72
CA SER A 145 5.67 -4.89 0.98
C SER A 145 6.30 -6.00 0.14
N VAL A 146 7.47 -5.86 -0.46
CA VAL A 146 8.02 -6.89 -1.37
C VAL A 146 9.43 -7.31 -0.95
N ASN A 147 9.69 -8.62 -0.90
CA ASN A 147 11.05 -9.13 -0.72
C ASN A 147 11.75 -9.29 -2.08
N LEU A 148 12.96 -8.74 -2.18
CA LEU A 148 13.77 -8.80 -3.39
C LEU A 148 14.51 -10.14 -3.49
N ASN A 149 13.80 -11.18 -3.92
CA ASN A 149 14.41 -12.43 -4.37
C ASN A 149 13.97 -12.68 -5.81
N VAL A 150 14.91 -12.63 -6.75
CA VAL A 150 14.66 -12.89 -8.18
C VAL A 150 15.51 -14.08 -8.60
N LEU A 151 14.87 -15.16 -9.04
CA LEU A 151 15.56 -16.31 -9.63
C LEU A 151 15.72 -16.14 -11.16
N THR A 152 16.87 -16.59 -11.65
CA THR A 152 17.13 -16.83 -13.06
C THR A 152 16.38 -18.06 -13.58
N ASN A 153 16.19 -18.15 -14.89
CA ASN A 153 15.53 -19.30 -15.51
C ASN A 153 16.31 -20.62 -15.28
N GLU A 154 17.63 -20.55 -15.10
CA GLU A 154 18.46 -21.71 -14.78
C GLU A 154 18.23 -22.19 -13.35
N GLU A 155 18.16 -21.27 -12.38
CA GLU A 155 17.84 -21.59 -11.00
C GLU A 155 16.43 -22.19 -10.85
N ILE A 156 15.45 -21.69 -11.63
CA ILE A 156 14.10 -22.26 -11.68
C ILE A 156 14.15 -23.72 -12.18
N ARG A 157 14.87 -24.00 -13.27
CA ARG A 157 15.02 -25.36 -13.80
C ARG A 157 15.78 -26.30 -12.87
N GLY A 158 16.70 -25.77 -12.06
CA GLY A 158 17.41 -26.55 -11.05
C GLY A 158 16.57 -26.90 -9.82
N LYS A 159 15.54 -26.10 -9.50
CA LYS A 159 14.73 -26.24 -8.29
C LYS A 159 13.43 -27.04 -8.49
N TYR A 160 12.86 -27.01 -9.70
CA TYR A 160 11.55 -27.58 -9.99
C TYR A 160 11.63 -28.70 -11.03
N SER A 161 10.58 -29.53 -11.12
CA SER A 161 10.46 -30.49 -12.23
C SER A 161 10.42 -29.74 -13.57
N GLN A 162 10.82 -30.41 -14.66
CA GLN A 162 10.87 -29.79 -15.98
C GLN A 162 9.54 -29.13 -16.38
N GLU A 163 8.43 -29.85 -16.24
CA GLU A 163 7.08 -29.34 -16.55
C GLU A 163 6.74 -28.08 -15.74
N MET A 164 7.10 -28.06 -14.46
CA MET A 164 6.84 -26.91 -13.58
C MET A 164 7.73 -25.73 -13.90
N ALA A 165 9.01 -25.98 -14.12
CA ALA A 165 9.95 -24.94 -14.51
C ALA A 165 9.51 -24.27 -15.82
N GLU A 166 9.10 -25.04 -16.82
CA GLU A 166 8.58 -24.53 -18.09
C GLU A 166 7.30 -23.71 -17.89
N ARG A 167 6.35 -24.19 -17.09
CA ARG A 167 5.11 -23.45 -16.78
C ARG A 167 5.41 -22.12 -16.09
N LEU A 168 6.31 -22.12 -15.11
CA LEU A 168 6.65 -20.91 -14.36
C LEU A 168 7.43 -19.90 -15.22
N ILE A 169 8.35 -20.37 -16.07
CA ILE A 169 9.07 -19.53 -17.03
C ILE A 169 8.09 -18.92 -18.04
N ASN A 170 7.13 -19.70 -18.54
CA ASN A 170 6.12 -19.18 -19.47
C ASN A 170 5.24 -18.10 -18.82
N ASN A 171 4.80 -18.31 -17.58
CA ASN A 171 4.04 -17.31 -16.83
C ASN A 171 4.87 -16.04 -16.61
N LYS A 172 6.14 -16.17 -16.22
CA LYS A 172 7.05 -15.04 -16.05
C LYS A 172 7.18 -14.24 -17.35
N ASN A 173 7.48 -14.91 -18.47
CA ASN A 173 7.64 -14.27 -19.77
C ASN A 173 6.36 -13.56 -20.22
N GLU A 174 5.18 -14.15 -19.95
CA GLU A 174 3.89 -13.53 -20.27
C GLU A 174 3.67 -12.24 -19.45
N LEU A 175 3.95 -12.27 -18.15
CA LEU A 175 3.81 -11.09 -17.29
C LEU A 175 4.82 -10.00 -17.69
N GLU A 176 6.06 -10.37 -17.98
CA GLU A 176 7.07 -9.43 -18.50
C GLU A 176 6.61 -8.79 -19.81
N PHE A 177 6.08 -9.59 -20.74
CA PHE A 177 5.50 -9.08 -21.99
C PHE A 177 4.35 -8.09 -21.73
N LEU A 178 3.44 -8.41 -20.80
CA LEU A 178 2.34 -7.52 -20.42
C LEU A 178 2.84 -6.20 -19.83
N THR A 179 3.83 -6.25 -18.93
CA THR A 179 4.39 -5.03 -18.32
C THR A 179 5.20 -4.18 -19.30
N THR A 180 5.78 -4.78 -20.33
CA THR A 180 6.58 -4.05 -21.34
C THR A 180 5.70 -3.40 -22.41
N ASN A 181 4.57 -4.04 -22.76
CA ASN A 181 3.68 -3.60 -23.84
C ASN A 181 2.43 -2.87 -23.34
N ASN A 182 2.33 -2.60 -22.04
CA ASN A 182 1.20 -1.92 -21.45
C ASN A 182 1.68 -0.93 -20.38
N SER A 183 0.89 0.10 -20.10
CA SER A 183 1.19 1.13 -19.11
C SER A 183 0.01 1.44 -18.19
N SER A 184 -1.05 0.64 -18.26
CA SER A 184 -2.25 0.84 -17.45
C SER A 184 -2.01 0.42 -15.99
N ASN A 185 -2.28 1.35 -15.07
CA ASN A 185 -2.26 1.07 -13.63
C ASN A 185 -3.33 0.07 -13.20
N ASP A 186 -4.39 -0.11 -14.00
CA ASP A 186 -5.42 -1.12 -13.78
C ASP A 186 -4.91 -2.54 -14.13
N LEU A 187 -3.82 -2.65 -14.88
CA LEU A 187 -3.15 -3.93 -15.16
C LEU A 187 -2.04 -4.23 -14.15
N PHE A 188 -1.14 -3.29 -13.93
CA PHE A 188 -0.03 -3.46 -12.99
C PHE A 188 0.46 -2.09 -12.49
N ILE A 189 1.02 -2.06 -11.29
CA ILE A 189 1.66 -0.86 -10.72
C ILE A 189 3.14 -1.18 -10.49
N PRO A 190 4.07 -0.55 -11.23
CA PRO A 190 5.49 -0.81 -11.09
C PRO A 190 5.94 -0.53 -9.65
N ILE A 191 6.64 -1.49 -9.05
CA ILE A 191 7.28 -1.29 -7.76
C ILE A 191 8.62 -0.60 -8.01
N ARG A 192 8.75 0.61 -7.46
CA ARG A 192 10.02 1.34 -7.50
C ARG A 192 10.83 0.97 -6.28
N HIS A 193 11.96 0.31 -6.52
CA HIS A 193 12.99 0.13 -5.49
C HIS A 193 13.96 1.29 -5.55
N GLU A 194 14.08 2.02 -4.44
CA GLU A 194 15.07 3.09 -4.28
C GLU A 194 16.20 2.57 -3.39
N PHE A 195 17.38 2.36 -3.97
CA PHE A 195 18.56 1.92 -3.23
C PHE A 195 19.34 3.14 -2.72
N VAL A 196 19.76 3.08 -1.46
CA VAL A 196 20.63 4.09 -0.84
C VAL A 196 21.99 3.47 -0.56
N GLN A 197 23.04 4.03 -1.16
CA GLN A 197 24.41 3.61 -0.90
C GLN A 197 24.87 4.16 0.45
N ILE A 198 25.31 3.27 1.35
CA ILE A 198 25.90 3.62 2.64
C ILE A 198 27.37 3.16 2.72
N LYS A 199 28.19 3.87 3.51
CA LYS A 199 29.62 3.53 3.69
C LYS A 199 29.87 2.42 4.71
N ASP A 200 28.98 2.29 5.69
CA ASP A 200 29.12 1.34 6.78
C ASP A 200 28.58 -0.03 6.36
N LYS A 201 29.48 -0.97 6.05
CA LYS A 201 29.13 -2.32 5.59
C LYS A 201 28.30 -3.10 6.61
N THR A 202 28.43 -2.79 7.91
CA THR A 202 27.69 -3.51 8.97
C THR A 202 26.21 -3.14 9.04
N LYS A 203 25.83 -2.01 8.41
CA LYS A 203 24.45 -1.51 8.36
C LYS A 203 23.78 -1.74 7.01
N ALA A 204 24.45 -2.42 6.09
CA ALA A 204 23.97 -2.60 4.72
C ALA A 204 23.03 -3.81 4.64
N ASP A 205 21.87 -3.62 4.01
CA ASP A 205 20.93 -4.73 3.75
C ASP A 205 21.52 -5.77 2.79
N PHE A 206 22.33 -5.32 1.84
CA PHE A 206 23.15 -6.16 0.95
C PHE A 206 24.32 -5.36 0.36
N THR A 207 25.30 -6.05 -0.23
CA THR A 207 26.42 -5.44 -0.95
C THR A 207 26.34 -5.75 -2.43
N TYR A 208 26.69 -4.78 -3.29
CA TYR A 208 26.70 -4.95 -4.74
C TYR A 208 28.03 -4.51 -5.35
N ALA A 209 28.34 -5.02 -6.55
CA ALA A 209 29.42 -4.55 -7.41
C ALA A 209 28.81 -3.90 -8.66
N ILE A 210 29.48 -2.88 -9.21
CA ILE A 210 29.04 -2.22 -10.44
C ILE A 210 29.69 -2.93 -11.62
N ASP A 211 28.88 -3.49 -12.52
CA ASP A 211 29.33 -4.05 -13.79
C ASP A 211 29.00 -3.08 -14.95
N PRO A 212 30.02 -2.48 -15.60
CA PRO A 212 29.83 -1.59 -16.74
C PRO A 212 29.19 -2.25 -17.96
N ASN A 213 29.23 -3.59 -18.05
CA ASN A 213 28.75 -4.35 -19.19
C ASN A 213 27.37 -4.99 -18.95
N ALA A 214 26.70 -4.66 -17.85
CA ALA A 214 25.39 -5.23 -17.55
C ALA A 214 24.32 -4.78 -18.55
N ASP A 215 23.54 -5.74 -19.07
CA ASP A 215 22.41 -5.48 -19.99
C ASP A 215 21.31 -4.59 -19.37
N THR A 216 21.23 -4.56 -18.04
CA THR A 216 20.24 -3.77 -17.29
C THR A 216 20.92 -2.65 -16.50
N SER A 217 20.55 -1.40 -16.79
CA SER A 217 21.09 -0.24 -16.08
C SER A 217 20.35 0.02 -14.77
N ALA A 218 21.04 -0.06 -13.63
CA ALA A 218 20.51 0.36 -12.34
C ALA A 218 20.68 1.87 -12.15
N LYS A 219 19.59 2.59 -11.86
CA LYS A 219 19.68 4.00 -11.44
C LYS A 219 20.06 4.04 -9.97
N ILE A 220 21.37 4.03 -9.67
CA ILE A 220 21.88 4.22 -8.32
C ILE A 220 21.47 5.63 -7.86
N ILE A 221 20.55 5.70 -6.90
CA ILE A 221 20.25 6.96 -6.22
C ILE A 221 21.31 7.11 -5.13
N THR A 222 22.41 7.77 -5.45
CA THR A 222 23.37 8.31 -4.47
C THR A 222 22.73 9.46 -3.71
N LYS A 223 21.61 9.20 -3.01
CA LYS A 223 21.18 10.08 -1.93
C LYS A 223 21.97 9.69 -0.70
N LEU A 224 23.17 10.25 -0.59
CA LEU A 224 23.42 10.95 0.66
C LEU A 224 22.31 12.01 0.70
N GLN A 225 21.19 11.69 1.36
CA GLN A 225 20.17 12.69 1.61
C GLN A 225 20.87 13.65 2.57
N ASP A 226 21.46 14.72 2.03
CA ASP A 226 22.05 15.77 2.82
C ASP A 226 20.98 16.13 3.87
N PRO A 227 21.28 16.05 5.17
CA PRO A 227 20.31 16.43 6.18
C PRO A 227 19.72 17.81 5.86
N ASN A 228 20.46 18.72 5.21
CA ASN A 228 19.95 20.01 4.74
C ASN A 228 18.73 19.90 3.82
N ASP A 229 18.63 18.83 3.02
CA ASP A 229 17.50 18.59 2.13
C ASP A 229 16.25 18.04 2.84
N LYS A 230 16.44 17.26 3.91
CA LYS A 230 15.34 16.71 4.70
C LYS A 230 14.82 17.71 5.74
N TYR A 231 15.72 18.48 6.36
CA TYR A 231 15.42 19.42 7.42
C TYR A 231 15.57 20.87 6.95
N LYS A 232 14.69 21.28 6.03
CA LYS A 232 14.71 22.62 5.43
C LYS A 232 14.11 23.72 6.33
N LEU A 233 13.26 23.33 7.30
CA LEU A 233 12.41 24.29 8.00
C LEU A 233 13.08 24.83 9.27
N THR A 234 13.00 26.15 9.48
CA THR A 234 13.17 26.75 10.81
C THR A 234 11.89 26.58 11.64
N ARG A 235 11.96 26.86 12.95
CA ARG A 235 10.75 26.95 13.80
C ARG A 235 9.71 27.92 13.25
N LYS A 236 10.18 29.09 12.78
CA LYS A 236 9.33 30.09 12.13
C LYS A 236 8.61 29.50 10.91
N ASN A 237 9.35 28.80 10.03
CA ASN A 237 8.73 28.19 8.85
C ASN A 237 7.74 27.07 9.19
N VAL A 238 7.98 26.29 10.25
CA VAL A 238 7.03 25.29 10.75
C VAL A 238 5.73 25.98 11.18
N ILE A 239 5.81 27.01 12.02
CA ILE A 239 4.66 27.76 12.52
C ILE A 239 3.89 28.42 11.36
N ASP A 240 4.59 29.09 10.44
CA ASP A 240 4.00 29.74 9.28
C ASP A 240 3.27 28.72 8.38
N SER A 241 3.89 27.56 8.14
CA SER A 241 3.31 26.48 7.33
C SER A 241 2.06 25.89 7.99
N ILE A 242 2.09 25.65 9.31
CA ILE A 242 0.93 25.16 10.06
C ILE A 242 -0.22 26.17 9.99
N ASN A 243 0.02 27.44 10.31
CA ASN A 243 -1.04 28.46 10.27
C ASN A 243 -1.64 28.62 8.87
N LYS A 244 -0.79 28.64 7.83
CA LYS A 244 -1.24 28.67 6.43
C LYS A 244 -2.14 27.47 6.11
N GLN A 245 -1.72 26.27 6.50
CA GLN A 245 -2.50 25.06 6.24
C GLN A 245 -3.79 24.97 7.06
N LEU A 246 -3.81 25.43 8.32
CA LEU A 246 -5.04 25.53 9.11
C LEU A 246 -6.07 26.43 8.43
N GLN A 247 -5.64 27.58 7.91
CA GLN A 247 -6.49 28.50 7.15
C GLN A 247 -6.95 27.91 5.81
N THR A 248 -6.02 27.41 4.99
CA THR A 248 -6.33 26.88 3.65
C THR A 248 -7.24 25.65 3.71
N LYS A 249 -7.00 24.74 4.67
CA LYS A 249 -7.76 23.49 4.83
C LYS A 249 -8.98 23.65 5.74
N LYS A 250 -9.26 24.86 6.25
CA LYS A 250 -10.35 25.16 7.19
C LYS A 250 -10.38 24.22 8.41
N ILE A 251 -9.20 23.90 8.94
CA ILE A 251 -9.07 23.03 10.12
C ILE A 251 -9.33 23.88 11.37
N SER A 252 -10.20 23.40 12.26
CA SER A 252 -10.52 24.08 13.52
C SER A 252 -9.37 23.91 14.52
N PHE A 253 -8.97 25.01 15.16
CA PHE A 253 -7.91 25.03 16.18
C PHE A 253 -8.41 25.85 17.38
N ASN A 254 -8.80 25.16 18.44
CA ASN A 254 -9.51 25.72 19.60
C ASN A 254 -8.55 26.09 20.72
N TYR A 255 -7.52 26.87 20.39
CA TYR A 255 -6.58 27.40 21.37
C TYR A 255 -6.54 28.92 21.30
N GLN A 256 -6.56 29.57 22.47
CA GLN A 256 -6.44 31.01 22.59
C GLN A 256 -5.39 31.35 23.64
N THR A 257 -4.47 32.25 23.29
CA THR A 257 -3.50 32.77 24.27
C THR A 257 -4.19 33.69 25.27
N VAL A 258 -3.52 33.97 26.39
CA VAL A 258 -3.99 34.95 27.40
C VAL A 258 -4.23 36.34 26.78
N LYS A 259 -3.52 36.68 25.69
CA LYS A 259 -3.68 37.94 24.96
C LYS A 259 -4.79 37.91 23.90
N GLY A 260 -5.46 36.79 23.73
CA GLY A 260 -6.56 36.63 22.79
C GLY A 260 -6.20 36.06 21.42
N ASP A 261 -4.92 35.75 21.15
CA ASP A 261 -4.47 35.23 19.86
C ASP A 261 -4.92 33.79 19.64
N LYS A 262 -5.53 33.52 18.48
CA LYS A 262 -6.04 32.19 18.09
C LYS A 262 -5.12 31.40 17.15
N GLY A 263 -3.92 31.94 16.89
CA GLY A 263 -2.95 31.34 15.97
C GLY A 263 -2.09 30.27 16.63
N PHE A 264 -1.64 29.29 15.84
CA PHE A 264 -0.56 28.39 16.24
C PHE A 264 0.73 29.21 16.38
N ASN A 265 1.48 29.03 17.47
CA ASN A 265 2.63 29.88 17.79
C ASN A 265 3.78 29.08 18.43
N GLU A 266 4.81 29.79 18.85
CA GLU A 266 6.02 29.20 19.45
C GLU A 266 5.73 28.40 20.72
N TYR A 267 4.77 28.85 21.52
CA TYR A 267 4.35 28.15 22.74
C TYR A 267 3.65 26.82 22.40
N THR A 268 2.72 26.83 21.45
CA THR A 268 2.01 25.61 21.04
C THR A 268 2.96 24.60 20.39
N LEU A 269 3.92 25.07 19.59
CA LEU A 269 4.97 24.20 19.03
C LEU A 269 5.80 23.54 20.14
N ASN A 270 6.22 24.28 21.17
CA ASN A 270 6.98 23.72 22.28
C ASN A 270 6.18 22.67 23.06
N LEU A 271 4.88 22.88 23.29
CA LEU A 271 4.02 21.88 23.91
C LEU A 271 4.00 20.57 23.13
N PHE A 272 3.84 20.64 21.81
CA PHE A 272 3.90 19.45 20.94
C PHE A 272 5.26 18.75 21.01
N MET A 273 6.35 19.52 20.90
CA MET A 273 7.71 18.98 20.90
C MET A 273 8.03 18.25 22.20
N ASP A 274 7.58 18.78 23.34
CA ASP A 274 7.84 18.18 24.65
C ASP A 274 6.89 17.01 24.92
N PHE A 275 5.59 17.17 24.67
CA PHE A 275 4.57 16.17 25.00
C PHE A 275 4.77 14.86 24.23
N TYR A 276 5.15 14.96 22.95
CA TYR A 276 5.41 13.80 22.10
C TYR A 276 6.90 13.42 22.01
N ASN A 277 7.77 14.07 22.80
CA ASN A 277 9.22 13.84 22.78
C ASN A 277 9.86 13.92 21.37
N LEU A 278 9.35 14.82 20.52
CA LEU A 278 9.71 14.88 19.08
C LEU A 278 11.15 15.36 18.85
N LYS A 279 11.81 15.89 19.89
CA LYS A 279 13.20 16.35 19.83
C LYS A 279 14.20 15.19 19.68
N GLN A 280 13.81 13.97 20.05
CA GLN A 280 14.65 12.77 19.98
C GLN A 280 14.39 11.93 18.73
N ASP A 281 13.37 12.27 17.94
CA ASP A 281 12.99 11.51 16.76
C ASP A 281 13.56 12.15 15.48
N ASN A 282 14.47 11.41 14.84
CA ASN A 282 15.13 11.73 13.58
C ASN A 282 14.16 11.77 12.38
N LYS A 283 12.87 11.51 12.56
CA LYS A 283 11.84 11.79 11.55
C LYS A 283 11.52 13.29 11.49
N TYR A 284 11.51 13.97 12.64
CA TYR A 284 10.93 15.30 12.78
C TYR A 284 11.95 16.44 12.87
N CYS A 285 13.12 16.20 13.45
CA CYS A 285 14.14 17.23 13.57
C CYS A 285 15.57 16.70 13.54
N TYR A 286 16.51 17.59 13.25
CA TYR A 286 17.94 17.30 13.26
C TYR A 286 18.75 18.51 13.70
N GLN A 287 19.87 18.25 14.36
CA GLN A 287 20.74 19.28 14.93
C GLN A 287 22.01 19.46 14.09
N PHE A 288 22.14 20.64 13.48
CA PHE A 288 23.31 21.10 12.73
C PHE A 288 24.18 21.96 13.64
N GLY A 289 25.08 21.34 14.38
CA GLY A 289 25.89 22.04 15.39
C GLY A 289 24.99 22.68 16.46
N THR A 290 24.90 24.01 16.43
CA THR A 290 24.08 24.80 17.37
C THR A 290 22.65 25.04 16.87
N VAL A 291 22.34 24.79 15.60
CA VAL A 291 21.04 25.10 14.99
C VAL A 291 20.23 23.84 14.76
N ARG A 292 19.00 23.78 15.29
CA ARG A 292 18.06 22.70 15.01
C ARG A 292 17.13 23.06 13.86
N ARG A 293 16.99 22.15 12.90
CA ARG A 293 16.07 22.27 11.76
C ARG A 293 15.04 21.14 11.79
N TYR A 294 13.95 21.35 11.07
CA TYR A 294 12.76 20.51 11.12
C TYR A 294 12.38 20.02 9.72
N SER A 295 11.80 18.83 9.67
CA SER A 295 11.30 18.23 8.43
C SER A 295 9.86 18.66 8.15
N GLN A 296 9.42 18.49 6.91
CA GLN A 296 8.00 18.68 6.56
C GLN A 296 7.08 17.69 7.31
N GLN A 297 7.59 16.50 7.65
CA GLN A 297 6.84 15.49 8.41
C GLN A 297 6.40 15.98 9.80
N LEU A 298 7.14 16.91 10.42
CA LEU A 298 6.71 17.53 11.67
C LEU A 298 5.44 18.38 11.50
N VAL A 299 5.37 19.14 10.40
CA VAL A 299 4.18 19.96 10.08
C VAL A 299 2.97 19.06 9.89
N ASP A 300 3.14 17.99 9.11
CA ASP A 300 2.06 17.06 8.77
C ASP A 300 1.56 16.33 10.04
N PHE A 301 2.49 15.87 10.90
CA PHE A 301 2.15 15.25 12.18
C PHE A 301 1.32 16.18 13.09
N ILE A 302 1.75 17.44 13.26
CA ILE A 302 1.02 18.40 14.11
C ILE A 302 -0.37 18.67 13.54
N LEU A 303 -0.49 18.83 12.22
CA LEU A 303 -1.77 19.08 11.56
C LEU A 303 -2.73 17.90 11.70
N GLU A 304 -2.25 16.66 11.58
CA GLU A 304 -3.08 15.48 11.83
C GLU A 304 -3.61 15.44 13.26
N LYS A 305 -2.75 15.73 14.24
CA LYS A 305 -3.16 15.75 15.65
C LYS A 305 -4.19 16.84 15.94
N ILE A 306 -4.04 18.03 15.36
CA ILE A 306 -5.05 19.11 15.47
C ILE A 306 -6.35 18.72 14.75
N LYS A 307 -6.26 18.06 13.59
CA LYS A 307 -7.44 17.63 12.83
C LYS A 307 -8.26 16.58 13.60
N ILE A 308 -7.58 15.66 14.29
CA ILE A 308 -8.23 14.65 15.14
C ILE A 308 -8.86 15.32 16.37
N ASP A 309 -8.19 16.33 16.93
CA ASP A 309 -8.63 17.00 18.15
C ASP A 309 -8.31 18.49 18.14
N ALA A 310 -9.32 19.32 17.88
CA ALA A 310 -9.17 20.77 17.80
C ALA A 310 -8.76 21.39 19.14
N ASP A 311 -9.04 20.73 20.27
CA ASP A 311 -8.76 21.18 21.65
C ASP A 311 -7.49 20.56 22.25
N ILE A 312 -6.68 19.91 21.42
CA ILE A 312 -5.50 19.15 21.84
C ILE A 312 -4.54 19.92 22.74
N ILE A 313 -4.35 21.22 22.52
CA ILE A 313 -3.45 22.04 23.34
C ILE A 313 -3.93 22.10 24.79
N ASN A 314 -5.24 22.29 25.01
CA ASN A 314 -5.81 22.35 26.35
C ASN A 314 -5.64 21.02 27.08
N LYS A 315 -5.78 19.89 26.36
CA LYS A 315 -5.56 18.56 26.93
C LYS A 315 -4.09 18.31 27.30
N ILE A 316 -3.15 18.70 26.44
CA ILE A 316 -1.71 18.62 26.75
C ILE A 316 -1.39 19.40 28.03
N LEU A 317 -2.00 20.57 28.21
CA LEU A 317 -1.82 21.40 29.41
C LEU A 317 -2.37 20.76 30.68
N VAL A 318 -3.51 20.08 30.60
CA VAL A 318 -4.09 19.34 31.74
C VAL A 318 -3.18 18.19 32.15
N VAL A 319 -2.62 17.46 31.19
CA VAL A 319 -1.71 16.32 31.46
C VAL A 319 -0.39 16.80 32.05
N LYS A 320 0.18 17.91 31.58
CA LYS A 320 1.42 18.49 32.15
C LYS A 320 1.28 19.06 33.57
N LYS A 321 0.06 19.29 34.06
CA LYS A 321 -0.21 19.79 35.43
C LYS A 321 -0.38 18.68 36.47
N ARG A 322 -0.44 17.41 36.04
CA ARG A 322 -0.42 16.24 36.92
C ARG A 322 1.00 15.71 37.07
#